data_AF-A0A517Z1Y0-F1
#
_entry.id   AF-A0A517Z1Y0-F1
#
_cell.length_a   1.000
_cell.length_b   1.000
_cell.length_c   1.000
_cell.angle_alpha   90.00
_cell.angle_beta   90.00
_cell.angle_gamma   90.00
#
_symmetry.space_group_name_H-M   'P 1'
#
loop_
_entity.id
_entity.type
_entity.pdbx_description
1 polymer ?
#
loop_
_entity_poly.entity_id
_entity_poly.type
_entity_poly.pdbx_seq_one_letter_code
_entity_poly.pdbx_strand_id
1 'polypeptide(L)'
;MDNWKLSLPAATLCVAMICGCGGGEEYREFGDADDVTNTAPADDHHHHDLGPNGGHLVELGDEQYHAEVVLDAFKRILTVYILGPDAKSPAPIAAEEITFTLEAGDEPQAITLTAMPVESDGPGQASRFASDADAVPESVEDAEDLHGSVAVTIDGTSLTGEVSHDHHGHDHHEHGDEHDHHDH
;
A
#
# COMPACT_ATOMS: atom_id res chain seq x y z
N MET A 1 -44.05 17.44 34.81
CA MET A 1 -43.02 16.39 34.78
C MET A 1 -41.95 16.82 33.76
N ASP A 2 -41.53 18.09 33.77
CA ASP A 2 -40.43 18.69 34.58
C ASP A 2 -39.08 18.31 33.94
N ASN A 3 -38.60 19.01 32.91
CA ASN A 3 -37.80 20.24 32.94
C ASN A 3 -36.51 20.15 33.78
N TRP A 4 -35.33 20.19 33.14
CA TRP A 4 -34.22 21.03 33.61
C TRP A 4 -33.16 21.22 32.51
N LYS A 5 -32.85 22.49 32.26
CA LYS A 5 -31.89 23.04 31.29
C LYS A 5 -30.63 23.51 32.04
N LEU A 6 -29.68 24.10 31.30
CA LEU A 6 -28.65 25.07 31.75
C LEU A 6 -27.40 24.45 32.42
N SER A 7 -26.19 24.97 32.29
CA SER A 7 -25.65 26.19 31.67
C SER A 7 -24.11 26.11 31.72
N LEU A 8 -23.41 26.66 30.72
CA LEU A 8 -22.02 27.12 30.86
C LEU A 8 -21.92 28.28 31.86
N PRO A 9 -20.73 28.53 32.44
CA PRO A 9 -20.19 29.87 32.31
C PRO A 9 -18.70 29.92 31.95
N ALA A 10 -18.34 31.07 31.42
CA ALA A 10 -17.06 31.46 30.86
C ALA A 10 -16.05 32.03 31.88
N ALA A 11 -14.79 32.07 31.42
CA ALA A 11 -13.72 33.03 31.72
C ALA A 11 -13.08 33.03 33.12
N THR A 12 -11.75 32.90 33.18
CA THR A 12 -10.88 33.81 33.97
C THR A 12 -9.46 33.85 33.39
N LEU A 13 -9.00 35.10 33.24
CA LEU A 13 -7.71 35.66 32.85
C LEU A 13 -6.66 35.55 33.97
N CYS A 14 -5.42 35.13 33.65
CA CYS A 14 -4.22 35.48 34.42
C CYS A 14 -3.01 35.70 33.50
N VAL A 15 -2.50 36.94 33.48
CA VAL A 15 -1.22 37.38 32.91
C VAL A 15 -0.25 37.59 34.09
N ALA A 16 0.99 37.07 34.02
CA ALA A 16 2.24 37.79 34.39
C ALA A 16 3.54 36.92 34.40
N MET A 17 4.54 37.43 33.66
CA MET A 17 5.98 37.58 33.98
C MET A 17 6.97 36.39 34.06
N ILE A 18 7.64 36.17 32.93
CA ILE A 18 9.09 36.25 32.62
C ILE A 18 10.11 36.05 33.77
N CYS A 19 10.83 34.92 33.70
CA CYS A 19 12.28 34.74 33.90
C CYS A 19 12.68 33.70 32.84
N GLY A 20 13.58 33.88 31.86
CA GLY A 20 14.89 34.51 31.95
C GLY A 20 15.96 33.42 32.13
N CYS A 21 16.35 32.72 31.06
CA CYS A 21 17.62 31.98 30.97
C CYS A 21 18.13 32.09 29.54
N GLY A 22 19.31 32.70 29.40
CA GLY A 22 19.91 33.05 28.14
C GLY A 22 20.47 31.86 27.36
N GLY A 23 20.39 31.99 26.04
CA GLY A 23 21.20 31.29 25.06
C GLY A 23 21.10 32.13 23.79
N GLY A 24 22.12 32.95 23.53
CA GLY A 24 22.19 33.71 22.28
C GLY A 24 22.46 32.73 21.16
N GLU A 25 21.48 32.51 20.30
CA GLU A 25 21.65 31.80 19.04
C GLU A 25 21.89 32.81 17.93
N GLU A 26 23.17 32.89 17.55
CA GLU A 26 23.63 33.44 16.28
C GLU A 26 22.85 32.77 15.16
N TYR A 27 22.07 33.56 14.42
CA TYR A 27 21.53 33.15 13.13
C TYR A 27 22.73 32.97 12.18
N ARG A 28 23.02 31.72 11.82
CA ARG A 28 23.89 31.41 10.69
C ARG A 28 23.03 31.28 9.44
N GLU A 29 23.47 31.96 8.39
CA GLU A 29 22.93 31.80 7.05
C GLU A 29 23.34 30.41 6.55
N PHE A 30 22.36 29.61 6.13
CA PHE A 30 22.59 28.28 5.55
C PHE A 30 23.47 28.44 4.31
N GLY A 31 24.68 27.87 4.37
CA GLY A 31 25.58 27.83 3.23
C GLY A 31 25.38 26.56 2.41
N ASP A 32 25.97 26.52 1.21
CA ASP A 32 25.97 25.38 0.29
C ASP A 32 26.39 24.03 0.94
N ALA A 33 27.12 24.09 2.07
CA ALA A 33 27.55 22.93 2.84
C ALA A 33 26.50 22.39 3.84
N ASP A 34 25.41 23.13 4.09
CA ASP A 34 24.25 22.69 4.86
C ASP A 34 23.10 22.20 3.95
N ASP A 35 23.32 22.16 2.62
CA ASP A 35 22.47 21.42 1.70
C ASP A 35 22.71 19.92 1.91
N VAL A 36 22.03 19.36 2.91
CA VAL A 36 21.83 17.93 3.01
C VAL A 36 20.85 17.52 1.91
N THR A 37 21.33 17.51 0.67
CA THR A 37 20.68 16.74 -0.37
C THR A 37 20.58 15.33 0.18
N ASN A 38 19.36 14.86 0.47
CA ASN A 38 19.11 13.48 0.82
C ASN A 38 19.55 12.65 -0.38
N THR A 39 20.81 12.24 -0.38
CA THR A 39 21.44 11.35 -1.34
C THR A 39 21.28 9.90 -0.90
N ALA A 40 20.45 9.64 0.13
CA ALA A 40 19.92 8.31 0.36
C ALA A 40 19.14 7.93 -0.92
N PRO A 41 19.53 6.86 -1.62
CA PRO A 41 19.08 6.60 -2.97
C PRO A 41 17.58 6.49 -3.25
N ALA A 42 16.59 6.69 -2.36
CA ALA A 42 15.34 5.93 -2.46
C ALA A 42 15.72 4.46 -2.60
N ASP A 43 15.88 3.81 -1.45
CA ASP A 43 15.95 2.36 -1.42
C ASP A 43 14.60 1.81 -1.93
N ASP A 44 14.42 1.78 -3.25
CA ASP A 44 13.55 0.85 -3.97
C ASP A 44 14.14 -0.55 -3.81
N HIS A 45 14.23 -0.96 -2.56
CA HIS A 45 14.33 -2.35 -2.19
C HIS A 45 12.89 -2.83 -2.04
N HIS A 46 12.17 -2.92 -3.18
CA HIS A 46 10.94 -3.70 -3.28
C HIS A 46 11.28 -5.18 -3.09
N HIS A 47 11.66 -5.56 -1.87
CA HIS A 47 11.24 -6.85 -1.37
C HIS A 47 9.71 -6.78 -1.38
N HIS A 48 9.07 -7.59 -2.22
CA HIS A 48 7.61 -7.72 -2.21
C HIS A 48 7.18 -8.19 -0.82
N ASP A 49 6.94 -7.23 0.08
CA ASP A 49 6.38 -7.51 1.39
C ASP A 49 4.97 -8.02 1.12
N LEU A 50 4.73 -9.26 1.54
CA LEU A 50 3.39 -9.83 1.49
C LEU A 50 2.45 -8.98 2.35
N GLY A 51 1.24 -8.78 1.85
CA GLY A 51 0.19 -8.11 2.59
C GLY A 51 -0.26 -8.92 3.83
N PRO A 52 -1.14 -8.34 4.65
CA PRO A 52 -1.61 -8.95 5.90
C PRO A 52 -2.32 -10.31 5.71
N ASN A 53 -2.79 -10.63 4.51
CA ASN A 53 -3.43 -11.88 4.15
C ASN A 53 -2.51 -12.83 3.34
N GLY A 54 -1.22 -12.48 3.18
CA GLY A 54 -0.23 -13.27 2.46
C GLY A 54 -0.27 -13.11 0.94
N GLY A 55 -0.89 -12.04 0.43
CA GLY A 55 -0.98 -11.72 -0.99
C GLY A 55 0.02 -10.66 -1.45
N HIS A 56 -0.03 -10.35 -2.74
CA HIS A 56 0.78 -9.30 -3.36
C HIS A 56 0.15 -7.93 -3.12
N LEU A 57 0.94 -6.95 -2.67
CA LEU A 57 0.49 -5.57 -2.47
C LEU A 57 0.60 -4.77 -3.76
N VAL A 58 -0.46 -4.03 -4.08
CA VAL A 58 -0.62 -3.19 -5.26
C VAL A 58 -0.98 -1.79 -4.80
N GLU A 59 -0.17 -0.80 -5.16
CA GLU A 59 -0.46 0.60 -4.83
C GLU A 59 -1.60 1.15 -5.70
N LEU A 60 -2.47 1.98 -5.11
CA LEU A 60 -3.61 2.58 -5.78
C LEU A 60 -3.73 4.07 -5.44
N GLY A 61 -3.69 4.90 -6.48
CA GLY A 61 -3.92 6.34 -6.36
C GLY A 61 -2.89 7.06 -5.49
N ASP A 62 -1.61 6.95 -5.83
CA ASP A 62 -0.49 7.56 -5.08
C ASP A 62 -0.46 7.09 -3.61
N GLU A 63 -0.52 5.76 -3.39
CA GLU A 63 -0.51 5.10 -2.07
C GLU A 63 -1.64 5.51 -1.11
N GLN A 64 -2.66 6.22 -1.57
CA GLN A 64 -3.86 6.52 -0.77
C GLN A 64 -4.61 5.25 -0.36
N TYR A 65 -4.52 4.23 -1.21
CA TYR A 65 -5.02 2.89 -0.98
C TYR A 65 -3.98 1.88 -1.45
N HIS A 66 -4.12 0.67 -0.92
CA HIS A 66 -3.43 -0.50 -1.45
C HIS A 66 -4.47 -1.58 -1.72
N ALA A 67 -4.28 -2.37 -2.78
CA ALA A 67 -4.97 -3.63 -2.96
C ALA A 67 -4.02 -4.76 -2.60
N GLU A 68 -4.46 -5.71 -1.78
CA GLU A 68 -3.76 -6.97 -1.59
C GLU A 68 -4.45 -8.06 -2.42
N VAL A 69 -3.72 -8.66 -3.35
CA VAL A 69 -4.22 -9.68 -4.26
C VAL A 69 -3.78 -11.07 -3.79
N VAL A 70 -4.74 -11.95 -3.52
CA VAL A 70 -4.52 -13.30 -3.01
C VAL A 70 -5.14 -14.31 -3.97
N LEU A 71 -4.35 -15.29 -4.41
CA LEU A 71 -4.82 -16.43 -5.20
C LEU A 71 -4.97 -17.69 -4.33
N ASP A 72 -6.18 -18.24 -4.25
CA ASP A 72 -6.37 -19.63 -3.81
C ASP A 72 -6.20 -20.53 -5.06
N ALA A 73 -4.98 -21.04 -5.28
CA ALA A 73 -4.66 -21.85 -6.46
C ALA A 73 -5.46 -23.17 -6.54
N PHE A 74 -5.94 -23.69 -5.41
CA PHE A 74 -6.74 -24.92 -5.40
C PHE A 74 -8.18 -24.67 -5.83
N LYS A 75 -8.81 -23.59 -5.33
CA LYS A 75 -10.19 -23.22 -5.69
C LYS A 75 -10.26 -22.33 -6.92
N ARG A 76 -9.11 -21.83 -7.40
CA ARG A 76 -8.99 -20.85 -8.48
C ARG A 76 -9.83 -19.59 -8.22
N ILE A 77 -9.78 -19.13 -6.97
CA ILE A 77 -10.47 -17.92 -6.52
C ILE A 77 -9.44 -16.81 -6.34
N LEU A 78 -9.70 -15.66 -6.95
CA LEU A 78 -8.97 -14.44 -6.69
C LEU A 78 -9.70 -13.64 -5.60
N THR A 79 -8.96 -13.22 -4.57
CA THR A 79 -9.47 -12.31 -3.54
C THR A 79 -8.65 -11.04 -3.54
N VAL A 80 -9.32 -9.89 -3.51
CA VAL A 80 -8.69 -8.58 -3.37
C VAL A 80 -9.17 -7.94 -2.06
N TYR A 81 -8.22 -7.52 -1.24
CA TYR A 81 -8.49 -6.72 -0.05
C TYR A 81 -8.13 -5.27 -0.32
N ILE A 82 -9.02 -4.34 -0.02
CA ILE A 82 -8.75 -2.90 -0.09
C ILE A 82 -8.24 -2.46 1.27
N LEU A 83 -7.01 -1.94 1.28
CA LEU A 83 -6.27 -1.50 2.45
C LEU A 83 -6.02 0.01 2.35
N GLY A 84 -5.80 0.64 3.51
CA GLY A 84 -5.49 2.05 3.60
C GLY A 84 -4.03 2.37 3.25
N PRO A 85 -3.58 3.61 3.52
CA PRO A 85 -2.23 4.07 3.23
C PRO A 85 -1.11 3.33 3.98
N ASP A 86 -1.44 2.55 5.00
CA ASP A 86 -0.49 1.76 5.77
C ASP A 86 -0.29 0.34 5.21
N ALA A 87 -0.94 0.02 4.08
CA ALA A 87 -0.97 -1.28 3.42
C ALA A 87 -1.38 -2.44 4.35
N LYS A 88 -2.11 -2.15 5.43
CA LYS A 88 -2.40 -3.12 6.50
C LYS A 88 -3.84 -3.03 6.99
N SER A 89 -4.31 -1.83 7.25
CA SER A 89 -5.65 -1.60 7.79
C SER A 89 -6.69 -1.68 6.68
N PRO A 90 -7.81 -2.39 6.87
CA PRO A 90 -8.86 -2.43 5.85
C PRO A 90 -9.42 -1.03 5.59
N ALA A 91 -9.67 -0.73 4.32
CA ALA A 91 -10.29 0.51 3.86
C ALA A 91 -11.56 0.17 3.06
N PRO A 92 -12.72 0.02 3.73
CA PRO A 92 -13.96 -0.36 3.07
C PRO A 92 -14.44 0.69 2.08
N ILE A 93 -14.86 0.26 0.89
CA ILE A 93 -15.36 1.12 -0.19
C ILE A 93 -16.81 0.81 -0.51
N ALA A 94 -17.55 1.80 -1.02
CA ALA A 94 -18.92 1.63 -1.48
C ALA A 94 -18.93 1.12 -2.94
N ALA A 95 -18.62 -0.17 -3.13
CA ALA A 95 -18.65 -0.84 -4.42
C ALA A 95 -19.31 -2.23 -4.30
N GLU A 96 -20.12 -2.61 -5.29
CA GLU A 96 -20.73 -3.96 -5.36
C GLU A 96 -19.77 -4.97 -6.01
N GLU A 97 -18.90 -4.48 -6.91
CA GLU A 97 -17.90 -5.27 -7.61
C GLU A 97 -16.68 -4.42 -7.98
N ILE A 98 -15.55 -5.10 -8.21
CA ILE A 98 -14.34 -4.55 -8.81
C ILE A 98 -13.89 -5.48 -9.96
N THR A 99 -12.90 -5.04 -10.75
CA THR A 99 -12.37 -5.85 -11.86
C THR A 99 -10.90 -6.14 -11.65
N PHE A 100 -10.49 -7.38 -11.90
CA PHE A 100 -9.10 -7.75 -12.14
C PHE A 100 -8.94 -8.11 -13.61
N THR A 101 -8.00 -7.48 -14.31
CA THR A 101 -7.65 -7.87 -15.68
C THR A 101 -6.43 -8.77 -15.60
N LEU A 102 -6.63 -10.05 -15.88
CA LEU A 102 -5.57 -11.05 -15.92
C LEU A 102 -4.90 -11.06 -17.30
N GLU A 103 -3.58 -10.98 -17.31
CA GLU A 103 -2.77 -11.09 -18.52
C GLU A 103 -2.15 -12.49 -18.59
N ALA A 104 -2.97 -13.45 -19.03
CA ALA A 104 -2.55 -14.83 -19.22
C ALA A 104 -2.97 -15.31 -20.63
N GLY A 105 -2.03 -15.90 -21.37
CA GLY A 105 -2.27 -16.39 -22.73
C GLY A 105 -2.18 -15.30 -23.80
N ASP A 106 -3.01 -15.40 -24.85
CA ASP A 106 -2.93 -14.51 -26.02
C ASP A 106 -3.69 -13.17 -25.84
N GLU A 107 -4.72 -13.13 -24.99
CA GLU A 107 -5.58 -11.95 -24.78
C GLU A 107 -5.87 -11.73 -23.28
N PRO A 108 -5.92 -10.47 -22.81
CA PRO A 108 -6.30 -10.18 -21.42
C PRO A 108 -7.73 -10.62 -21.07
N GLN A 109 -7.89 -11.21 -19.89
CA GLN A 109 -9.17 -11.69 -19.37
C GLN A 109 -9.64 -10.80 -18.21
N ALA A 110 -10.81 -10.18 -18.34
CA ALA A 110 -11.46 -9.51 -17.22
C ALA A 110 -12.15 -10.51 -16.28
N ILE A 111 -11.83 -10.43 -14.99
CA ILE A 111 -12.42 -11.21 -13.90
C ILE A 111 -13.18 -10.22 -13.00
N THR A 112 -14.48 -10.44 -12.82
CA THR A 112 -15.30 -9.68 -11.88
C THR A 112 -15.12 -10.26 -10.47
N LEU A 113 -14.91 -9.38 -9.49
CA LEU A 113 -14.84 -9.74 -8.07
C LEU A 113 -15.99 -9.06 -7.32
N THR A 114 -16.85 -9.86 -6.71
CA THR A 114 -18.03 -9.38 -5.98
C THR A 114 -17.66 -9.01 -4.54
N ALA A 115 -18.28 -7.96 -4.03
CA ALA A 115 -18.14 -7.52 -2.64
C ALA A 115 -18.48 -8.65 -1.64
N MET A 116 -17.57 -8.89 -0.70
CA MET A 116 -17.68 -9.86 0.39
C MET A 116 -17.43 -9.19 1.75
N PRO A 117 -18.33 -8.28 2.18
CA PRO A 117 -18.11 -7.45 3.35
C PRO A 117 -17.91 -8.27 4.63
N VAL A 118 -17.10 -7.73 5.53
CA VAL A 118 -16.91 -8.24 6.89
C VAL A 118 -17.59 -7.32 7.90
N GLU A 119 -17.73 -7.78 9.15
CA GLU A 119 -18.47 -7.04 10.19
C GLU A 119 -17.92 -5.62 10.43
N SER A 120 -16.61 -5.42 10.27
CA SER A 120 -15.95 -4.12 10.45
C SER A 120 -16.18 -3.13 9.31
N ASP A 121 -16.72 -3.55 8.17
CA ASP A 121 -16.79 -2.70 6.98
C ASP A 121 -17.86 -1.61 7.06
N GLY A 122 -18.87 -1.80 7.91
CA GLY A 122 -20.02 -0.93 7.97
C GLY A 122 -21.06 -1.20 6.86
N PRO A 123 -22.23 -0.55 6.94
CA PRO A 123 -23.35 -0.84 6.03
C PRO A 123 -23.09 -0.33 4.61
N GLY A 124 -23.21 -1.22 3.62
CA GLY A 124 -23.11 -0.88 2.19
C GLY A 124 -21.68 -0.66 1.70
N GLN A 125 -20.68 -1.03 2.49
CA GLN A 125 -19.27 -0.97 2.11
C GLN A 125 -18.67 -2.38 2.21
N ALA A 126 -17.58 -2.60 1.48
CA ALA A 126 -16.78 -3.82 1.58
C ALA A 126 -15.29 -3.49 1.48
N SER A 127 -14.48 -4.15 2.30
CA SER A 127 -13.01 -4.13 2.19
C SER A 127 -12.45 -5.37 1.51
N ARG A 128 -13.29 -6.36 1.19
CA ARG A 128 -12.90 -7.62 0.54
C ARG A 128 -13.80 -7.92 -0.65
N PHE A 129 -13.20 -8.33 -1.74
CA PHE A 129 -13.86 -8.70 -2.99
C PHE A 129 -13.31 -10.05 -3.46
N ALA A 130 -14.15 -10.94 -3.97
CA ALA A 130 -13.69 -12.23 -4.49
C ALA A 130 -14.38 -12.59 -5.79
N SER A 131 -13.64 -13.30 -6.65
CA SER A 131 -14.21 -13.92 -7.84
C SER A 131 -15.07 -15.13 -7.49
N ASP A 132 -15.83 -15.62 -8.47
CA ASP A 132 -16.34 -16.99 -8.44
C ASP A 132 -15.19 -18.01 -8.41
N ALA A 133 -15.53 -19.26 -8.07
CA ALA A 133 -14.61 -20.39 -8.20
C ALA A 133 -14.29 -20.65 -9.69
N ASP A 134 -13.11 -21.23 -9.95
CA ASP A 134 -12.65 -21.55 -11.31
C ASP A 134 -12.49 -20.32 -12.23
N ALA A 135 -12.39 -19.11 -11.67
CA ALA A 135 -12.24 -17.86 -12.43
C ALA A 135 -10.84 -17.68 -13.04
N VAL A 136 -9.83 -18.26 -12.39
CA VAL A 136 -8.42 -18.17 -12.78
C VAL A 136 -8.02 -19.43 -13.58
N PRO A 137 -7.43 -19.31 -14.78
CA PRO A 137 -7.06 -20.44 -15.63
C PRO A 137 -5.94 -21.29 -15.02
N GLU A 138 -5.86 -22.56 -15.42
CA GLU A 138 -4.85 -23.49 -14.88
C GLU A 138 -3.41 -23.10 -15.19
N SER A 139 -3.18 -22.26 -16.21
CA SER A 139 -1.86 -21.76 -16.59
C SER A 139 -1.24 -20.79 -15.58
N VAL A 140 -2.05 -20.23 -14.68
CA VAL A 140 -1.57 -19.45 -13.53
C VAL A 140 -1.47 -20.41 -12.37
N GLU A 141 -0.30 -21.00 -12.10
CA GLU A 141 -0.17 -22.09 -11.14
C GLU A 141 -0.21 -21.57 -9.70
N ASP A 142 0.42 -20.43 -9.45
CA ASP A 142 0.44 -19.76 -8.16
C ASP A 142 0.42 -18.23 -8.29
N ALA A 143 0.63 -17.53 -7.17
CA ALA A 143 0.58 -16.09 -7.12
C ALA A 143 1.69 -15.43 -7.95
N GLU A 144 2.83 -16.08 -8.16
CA GLU A 144 3.95 -15.55 -8.95
C GLU A 144 3.61 -15.48 -10.44
N ASP A 145 2.76 -16.39 -10.93
CA ASP A 145 2.25 -16.38 -12.31
C ASP A 145 1.12 -15.36 -12.53
N LEU A 146 0.68 -14.67 -11.46
CA LEU A 146 -0.39 -13.70 -11.55
C LEU A 146 0.16 -12.38 -12.10
N HIS A 147 -0.08 -12.13 -13.39
CA HIS A 147 0.20 -10.84 -14.03
C HIS A 147 -1.10 -10.15 -14.44
N GLY A 148 -1.20 -8.84 -14.21
CA GLY A 148 -2.41 -8.12 -14.58
C GLY A 148 -2.59 -6.80 -13.86
N SER A 149 -3.84 -6.34 -13.74
CA SER A 149 -4.17 -5.10 -13.04
C SER A 149 -5.48 -5.18 -12.27
N VAL A 150 -5.51 -4.54 -11.09
CA VAL A 150 -6.72 -4.30 -10.32
C VAL A 150 -7.29 -2.95 -10.75
N ALA A 151 -8.59 -2.89 -11.03
CA ALA A 151 -9.32 -1.65 -11.29
C ALA A 151 -10.47 -1.48 -10.29
N VAL A 152 -10.50 -0.33 -9.61
CA VAL A 152 -11.47 0.00 -8.58
C VAL A 152 -12.00 1.43 -8.78
N THR A 153 -13.25 1.68 -8.39
CA THR A 153 -13.81 3.03 -8.32
C THR A 153 -14.11 3.39 -6.87
N ILE A 154 -13.47 4.45 -6.37
CA ILE A 154 -13.65 4.95 -5.01
C ILE A 154 -14.10 6.41 -5.11
N ASP A 155 -15.26 6.74 -4.53
CA ASP A 155 -15.85 8.08 -4.56
C ASP A 155 -15.93 8.71 -5.97
N GLY A 156 -16.20 7.88 -6.98
CA GLY A 156 -16.30 8.29 -8.38
C GLY A 156 -14.96 8.46 -9.12
N THR A 157 -13.83 8.14 -8.46
CA THR A 157 -12.49 8.15 -9.06
C THR A 157 -12.07 6.72 -9.38
N SER A 158 -11.74 6.46 -10.64
CA SER A 158 -11.17 5.17 -11.05
C SER A 158 -9.68 5.12 -10.74
N LEU A 159 -9.26 4.10 -9.99
CA LEU A 159 -7.88 3.81 -9.67
C LEU A 159 -7.51 2.44 -10.28
N THR A 160 -6.28 2.34 -10.76
CA THR A 160 -5.72 1.10 -11.31
C THR A 160 -4.33 0.90 -10.74
N GLY A 161 -3.98 -0.35 -10.44
CA GLY A 161 -2.63 -0.74 -10.05
C GLY A 161 -2.26 -2.09 -10.68
N GLU A 162 -0.99 -2.25 -11.00
CA GLU A 162 -0.45 -3.40 -11.71
C GLU A 162 0.03 -4.48 -10.73
N VAL A 163 -0.08 -5.74 -11.16
CA VAL A 163 0.53 -6.91 -10.51
C VAL A 163 1.59 -7.44 -11.46
N SER A 164 2.86 -7.31 -11.09
CA SER A 164 3.99 -7.85 -11.84
C SER A 164 5.08 -8.37 -10.91
N HIS A 165 5.72 -9.47 -11.31
CA HIS A 165 6.92 -9.99 -10.67
C HIS A 165 8.13 -9.66 -11.55
N ASP A 166 8.81 -8.56 -11.24
CA ASP A 166 10.09 -8.26 -11.87
C ASP A 166 11.14 -9.24 -11.34
N HIS A 167 11.44 -10.26 -12.14
CA HIS A 167 12.64 -11.06 -11.94
C HIS A 167 13.86 -10.20 -12.27
N HIS A 168 14.32 -9.42 -11.31
CA HIS A 168 15.63 -8.77 -11.42
C HIS A 168 16.69 -9.87 -11.56
N GLY A 169 17.15 -10.07 -12.79
CA GLY A 169 18.32 -10.87 -13.09
C GLY A 169 19.50 -10.27 -12.33
N HIS A 170 20.03 -11.01 -11.36
CA HIS A 170 21.33 -10.70 -10.80
C HIS A 170 22.37 -10.91 -11.90
N ASP A 171 22.73 -9.83 -12.58
CA ASP A 171 24.02 -9.72 -13.26
C ASP A 171 25.09 -9.85 -12.17
N HIS A 172 25.55 -11.08 -11.94
CA HIS A 172 26.74 -11.33 -11.16
C HIS A 172 27.91 -10.71 -11.91
N HIS A 173 28.30 -9.50 -11.49
CA HIS A 173 29.62 -8.97 -11.77
C HIS A 173 30.65 -9.96 -11.20
N GLU A 174 31.23 -10.75 -12.10
CA GLU A 174 32.40 -11.59 -11.86
C GLU A 174 33.54 -10.65 -11.43
N HIS A 175 33.74 -10.51 -10.12
CA HIS A 175 34.97 -9.94 -9.60
C HIS A 175 36.08 -10.95 -9.91
N GLY A 176 36.86 -10.67 -10.94
CA GLY A 176 38.12 -11.34 -11.18
C GLY A 176 39.07 -11.04 -10.03
N ASP A 177 39.05 -11.90 -9.01
CA ASP A 177 40.08 -11.96 -7.99
C ASP A 177 41.38 -12.46 -8.64
N GLU A 178 42.21 -11.52 -9.12
CA GLU A 178 43.64 -11.77 -9.31
C GLU A 178 44.26 -12.00 -7.93
N HIS A 179 44.24 -13.27 -7.49
CA HIS A 179 45.05 -13.73 -6.38
C HIS A 179 46.52 -13.72 -6.82
N ASP A 180 47.21 -12.64 -6.50
CA ASP A 180 48.66 -12.57 -6.44
C ASP A 180 49.15 -13.57 -5.37
N HIS A 181 49.47 -14.78 -5.79
CA HIS A 181 50.14 -15.77 -4.95
C HIS A 181 51.64 -15.48 -4.91
N HIS A 182 52.03 -14.78 -3.85
CA HIS A 182 53.38 -14.73 -3.33
C HIS A 182 53.87 -16.11 -2.83
N ASP A 183 55.21 -16.25 -2.85
CA ASP A 183 56.11 -17.28 -2.29
C ASP A 183 56.23 -18.60 -3.09
N HIS A 184 57.44 -19.13 -3.39
CA HIS A 184 58.72 -19.08 -2.68
C HIS A 184 59.93 -19.33 -3.61
#